data_AF-A0A2G9Z6G9-F1
#
_entry.id   AF-A0A2G9Z6G9-F1
#
_cell.length_a   1.000
_cell.length_b   1.000
_cell.length_c   1.000
_cell.angle_alpha   90.00
_cell.angle_beta   90.00
_cell.angle_gamma   90.00
#
_symmetry.space_group_name_H-M   'P 1'
#
loop_
_entity.id
_entity.type
_entity.pdbx_description
1 polymer ?
#
loop_
_entity_poly.entity_id
_entity_poly.type
_entity_poly.pdbx_seq_one_letter_code
_entity_poly.pdbx_strand_id
1 'polypeptide(L)'
;MVYSQENIVGRELGFNQLDKYLRAEVLPGRGRITRPKNVAAVDAKAIEYIEEHGVVYFFDDSINWFAHNWYFRRYLNYYGLPLAPFSEQAKTLGVANPIKYFADAGVKDFYFIYGVADAVIDPKKIDSPARQASKLLAQMLDGQGVKHQEIKNHLGQAAFRVYQFDIK
;
A
#
# COMPACT_ATOMS: atom_id res chain seq x y z
N MET A 1 28.92 3.74 -6.30
CA MET A 1 28.52 2.37 -5.93
C MET A 1 27.99 2.37 -4.50
N VAL A 2 26.69 2.58 -4.30
CA VAL A 2 26.03 2.57 -2.95
C VAL A 2 24.77 1.67 -2.94
N TYR A 3 24.44 1.03 -4.08
CA TYR A 3 23.21 0.27 -4.27
C TYR A 3 23.19 -1.15 -3.64
N SER A 4 24.27 -1.61 -3.00
CA SER A 4 24.34 -2.99 -2.49
C SER A 4 23.85 -3.17 -1.06
N GLN A 5 24.09 -2.21 -0.16
CA GLN A 5 23.70 -2.36 1.26
C GLN A 5 22.20 -2.15 1.48
N GLU A 6 21.58 -1.17 0.83
CA GLU A 6 20.14 -0.91 0.95
C GLU A 6 19.29 -2.08 0.43
N ASN A 7 19.75 -2.77 -0.62
CA ASN A 7 19.07 -3.95 -1.16
C ASN A 7 19.13 -5.14 -0.18
N ILE A 8 20.22 -5.31 0.55
CA ILE A 8 20.36 -6.37 1.58
C ILE A 8 19.40 -6.08 2.74
N VAL A 9 19.39 -4.84 3.23
CA VAL A 9 18.48 -4.40 4.31
C VAL A 9 17.01 -4.59 3.89
N GLY A 10 16.65 -4.25 2.65
CA GLY A 10 15.30 -4.49 2.13
C GLY A 10 14.90 -5.99 2.09
N ARG A 11 15.85 -6.90 1.80
CA ARG A 11 15.59 -8.36 1.84
C ARG A 11 15.31 -8.84 3.25
N GLU A 12 16.02 -8.26 4.21
CA GLU A 12 15.96 -8.67 5.60
C GLU A 12 14.71 -8.15 6.30
N LEU A 13 14.23 -6.96 5.95
CA LEU A 13 13.10 -6.32 6.65
C LEU A 13 11.71 -6.79 6.21
N GLY A 14 11.60 -7.74 5.26
CA GLY A 14 10.31 -8.31 4.84
C GLY A 14 9.72 -7.71 3.56
N PHE A 15 10.37 -6.72 2.92
CA PHE A 15 9.85 -6.07 1.71
C PHE A 15 9.79 -7.00 0.50
N ASN A 16 10.74 -7.93 0.37
CA ASN A 16 10.70 -8.92 -0.72
C ASN A 16 9.55 -9.91 -0.55
N GLN A 17 9.28 -10.33 0.69
CA GLN A 17 8.17 -11.21 1.02
C GLN A 17 6.85 -10.49 0.73
N LEU A 18 6.77 -9.19 1.05
CA LEU A 18 5.64 -8.34 0.70
C LEU A 18 5.49 -8.24 -0.83
N ASP A 19 6.52 -7.91 -1.59
CA ASP A 19 6.46 -7.82 -3.07
C ASP A 19 6.00 -9.15 -3.69
N LYS A 20 6.53 -10.27 -3.20
CA LYS A 20 6.15 -11.60 -3.65
C LYS A 20 4.68 -11.88 -3.39
N TYR A 21 4.20 -11.60 -2.18
CA TYR A 21 2.79 -11.78 -1.81
C TYR A 21 1.88 -10.88 -2.63
N LEU A 22 2.20 -9.58 -2.74
CA LEU A 22 1.39 -8.61 -3.47
C LEU A 22 1.21 -9.05 -4.93
N ARG A 23 2.27 -9.50 -5.61
CA ARG A 23 2.16 -9.96 -7.01
C ARG A 23 1.40 -11.27 -7.20
N ALA A 24 1.41 -12.13 -6.18
CA ALA A 24 0.82 -13.46 -6.28
C ALA A 24 -0.67 -13.44 -5.93
N GLU A 25 -1.05 -12.69 -4.90
CA GLU A 25 -2.35 -12.85 -4.23
C GLU A 25 -3.22 -11.58 -4.20
N VAL A 26 -2.63 -10.38 -4.34
CA VAL A 26 -3.35 -9.10 -4.07
C VAL A 26 -3.51 -8.25 -5.32
N LEU A 27 -2.40 -8.04 -6.01
CA LEU A 27 -2.38 -7.36 -7.29
C LEU A 27 -2.83 -8.35 -8.35
N PRO A 28 -3.49 -7.89 -9.41
CA PRO A 28 -3.79 -8.74 -10.54
C PRO A 28 -2.44 -9.33 -10.98
N GLY A 29 -2.35 -10.67 -11.02
CA GLY A 29 -1.12 -11.35 -11.42
C GLY A 29 -0.71 -10.98 -12.85
N ARG A 30 0.11 -11.80 -13.52
CA ARG A 30 0.60 -11.55 -14.89
C ARG A 30 -0.49 -11.37 -16.00
N GLY A 31 -1.77 -11.25 -15.66
CA GLY A 31 -2.81 -10.67 -16.53
C GLY A 31 -2.42 -9.28 -17.02
N ARG A 32 -3.20 -8.72 -17.96
CA ARG A 32 -2.81 -7.67 -18.92
C ARG A 32 -2.60 -6.28 -18.29
N ILE A 33 -1.74 -6.17 -17.28
CA ILE A 33 -1.26 -4.91 -16.77
C ILE A 33 -0.47 -4.22 -17.88
N THR A 34 -1.12 -3.27 -18.54
CA THR A 34 -0.56 -2.53 -19.66
C THR A 34 0.09 -1.25 -19.13
N ARG A 35 1.30 -0.91 -19.57
CA ARG A 35 1.97 0.27 -19.03
C ARG A 35 1.26 1.56 -19.48
N PRO A 36 1.17 2.60 -18.63
CA PRO A 36 0.79 3.93 -19.09
C PRO A 36 1.71 4.37 -20.23
N LYS A 37 1.15 4.99 -21.28
CA LYS A 37 1.94 5.44 -22.45
C LYS A 37 2.86 6.62 -22.12
N ASN A 38 2.47 7.42 -21.12
CA ASN A 38 3.20 8.58 -20.63
C ASN A 38 2.74 8.90 -19.20
N VAL A 39 3.40 9.88 -18.56
CA VAL A 39 3.08 10.30 -17.18
C VAL A 39 1.65 10.81 -17.04
N ALA A 40 1.15 11.56 -18.04
CA ALA A 40 -0.21 12.09 -18.02
C ALA A 40 -1.30 11.00 -18.08
N ALA A 41 -0.95 9.78 -18.51
CA ALA A 41 -1.87 8.65 -18.59
C ALA A 41 -1.88 7.77 -17.33
N VAL A 42 -1.06 8.07 -16.31
CA VAL A 42 -0.99 7.26 -15.07
C VAL A 42 -2.32 7.32 -14.33
N ASP A 43 -2.85 8.53 -14.10
CA ASP A 43 -4.09 8.72 -13.34
C ASP A 43 -5.30 8.17 -14.09
N ALA A 44 -5.39 8.43 -15.39
CA ALA A 44 -6.45 7.88 -16.24
C ALA A 44 -6.49 6.35 -16.19
N LYS A 45 -5.33 5.70 -16.13
CA LYS A 45 -5.23 4.25 -16.00
C LYS A 45 -5.64 3.74 -14.62
N ALA A 46 -5.25 4.45 -13.57
CA ALA A 46 -5.69 4.11 -12.21
C ALA A 46 -7.21 4.23 -12.07
N ILE A 47 -7.82 5.23 -12.70
CA ILE A 47 -9.27 5.41 -12.77
C ILE A 47 -9.93 4.27 -13.56
N GLU A 48 -9.44 3.96 -14.76
CA GLU A 48 -9.90 2.82 -15.58
C GLU A 48 -9.87 1.52 -14.75
N TYR A 49 -8.78 1.27 -14.02
CA TYR A 49 -8.66 0.10 -13.16
C TYR A 49 -9.70 0.09 -12.03
N ILE A 50 -9.95 1.24 -11.39
CA ILE A 50 -10.99 1.37 -10.37
C ILE A 50 -12.38 1.09 -10.98
N GLU A 51 -12.68 1.61 -12.17
CA GLU A 51 -13.96 1.39 -12.85
C GLU A 51 -14.16 -0.08 -13.24
N GLU A 52 -13.11 -0.73 -13.74
CA GLU A 52 -13.15 -2.14 -14.19
C GLU A 52 -13.22 -3.13 -13.02
N HIS A 53 -12.47 -2.87 -11.94
CA HIS A 53 -12.29 -3.84 -10.86
C HIS A 53 -12.93 -3.43 -9.54
N GLY A 54 -13.21 -2.13 -9.33
CA GLY A 54 -13.78 -1.63 -8.08
C GLY A 54 -12.82 -1.70 -6.89
N VAL A 55 -11.50 -1.65 -7.11
CA VAL A 55 -10.47 -1.87 -6.07
C VAL A 55 -9.58 -0.64 -5.89
N VAL A 56 -9.27 -0.29 -4.64
CA VAL A 56 -8.21 0.69 -4.28
C VAL A 56 -7.23 0.09 -3.28
N TYR A 57 -5.94 0.40 -3.44
CA TYR A 57 -4.87 -0.09 -2.58
C TYR A 57 -4.29 1.05 -1.75
N PHE A 58 -4.52 1.04 -0.45
CA PHE A 58 -3.86 1.94 0.50
C PHE A 58 -2.58 1.33 1.06
N PHE A 59 -1.61 2.19 1.36
CA PHE A 59 -0.43 1.80 2.12
C PHE A 59 -0.09 2.83 3.17
N ASP A 60 0.58 2.36 4.23
CA ASP A 60 1.13 3.19 5.28
C ASP A 60 2.26 4.06 4.74
N ASP A 61 2.03 5.37 4.66
CA ASP A 61 2.99 6.31 4.08
C ASP A 61 4.18 6.63 5.01
N SER A 62 4.19 6.07 6.23
CA SER A 62 5.35 6.11 7.12
C SER A 62 6.43 5.08 6.80
N ILE A 63 6.12 4.08 5.96
CA ILE A 63 7.08 3.07 5.48
C ILE A 63 8.30 3.75 4.85
N ASN A 64 9.48 3.16 5.05
CA ASN A 64 10.76 3.66 4.55
C ASN A 64 10.68 4.16 3.09
N TRP A 65 11.17 5.37 2.84
CA TRP A 65 11.03 6.09 1.58
C TRP A 65 11.63 5.37 0.37
N PHE A 66 12.72 4.60 0.53
CA PHE A 66 13.33 3.86 -0.56
C PHE A 66 12.41 2.71 -1.00
N ALA A 67 11.87 1.99 -0.02
CA ALA A 67 10.87 0.95 -0.27
C ALA A 67 9.57 1.53 -0.85
N HIS A 68 9.14 2.71 -0.40
CA HIS A 68 8.01 3.41 -0.99
C HIS A 68 8.19 3.65 -2.50
N ASN A 69 9.36 4.14 -2.92
CA ASN A 69 9.64 4.41 -4.33
C ASN A 69 9.79 3.12 -5.15
N TRP A 70 10.45 2.10 -4.61
CA TRP A 70 10.74 0.89 -5.36
C TRP A 70 9.55 -0.06 -5.48
N TYR A 71 8.75 -0.20 -4.42
CA TYR A 71 7.64 -1.12 -4.39
C TYR A 71 6.36 -0.43 -4.85
N PHE A 72 5.90 0.64 -4.21
CA PHE A 72 4.57 1.20 -4.49
C PHE A 72 4.54 2.11 -5.73
N ARG A 73 5.47 3.05 -5.85
CA ARG A 73 5.53 3.92 -7.05
C ARG A 73 5.79 3.14 -8.33
N ARG A 74 6.45 1.98 -8.26
CA ARG A 74 6.57 1.11 -9.42
C ARG A 74 5.20 0.61 -9.87
N TYR A 75 4.33 0.19 -8.95
CA TYR A 75 2.98 -0.26 -9.28
C TYR A 75 2.07 0.85 -9.79
N LEU A 76 2.20 2.05 -9.24
CA LEU A 76 1.48 3.20 -9.80
C LEU A 76 1.99 3.55 -11.20
N ASN A 77 3.29 3.80 -11.35
CA ASN A 77 3.83 4.39 -12.58
C ASN A 77 3.96 3.42 -13.75
N TYR A 78 4.32 2.16 -13.49
CA TYR A 78 4.52 1.17 -14.58
C TYR A 78 3.24 0.40 -14.89
N TYR A 79 2.31 0.33 -13.95
CA TYR A 79 1.18 -0.57 -14.04
C TYR A 79 -0.17 0.16 -13.91
N GLY A 80 -0.16 1.45 -13.56
CA GLY A 80 -1.36 2.28 -13.36
C GLY A 80 -2.32 1.69 -12.34
N LEU A 81 -1.78 1.01 -11.32
CA LEU A 81 -2.61 0.47 -10.24
C LEU A 81 -2.96 1.61 -9.25
N PRO A 82 -4.18 1.63 -8.70
CA PRO A 82 -4.65 2.70 -7.80
C PRO A 82 -4.06 2.54 -6.40
N LEU A 83 -2.75 2.77 -6.28
CA LEU A 83 -2.02 2.75 -5.01
C LEU A 83 -1.93 4.16 -4.43
N ALA A 84 -2.38 4.33 -3.19
CA ALA A 84 -2.49 5.62 -2.54
C ALA A 84 -1.91 5.62 -1.10
N PRO A 85 -1.09 6.63 -0.72
CA PRO A 85 -0.64 6.80 0.66
C PRO A 85 -1.82 7.17 1.57
N PHE A 86 -2.13 6.34 2.56
CA PHE A 86 -3.39 6.44 3.30
C PHE A 86 -3.59 7.80 3.98
N SER A 87 -2.62 8.27 4.77
CA SER A 87 -2.81 9.50 5.58
C SER A 87 -2.83 10.77 4.73
N GLU A 88 -2.21 10.75 3.55
CA GLU A 88 -2.16 11.89 2.65
C GLU A 88 -3.45 12.02 1.83
N GLN A 89 -4.19 10.93 1.59
CA GLN A 89 -5.44 11.00 0.81
C GLN A 89 -6.48 11.94 1.40
N ALA A 90 -6.63 11.96 2.72
CA ALA A 90 -7.54 12.89 3.38
C ALA A 90 -7.24 14.35 3.01
N LYS A 91 -5.95 14.72 3.00
CA LYS A 91 -5.49 16.07 2.64
C LYS A 91 -5.65 16.34 1.15
N THR A 92 -5.22 15.41 0.29
CA THR A 92 -5.25 15.56 -1.17
C THR A 92 -6.67 15.71 -1.69
N LEU A 93 -7.61 14.94 -1.13
CA LEU A 93 -9.02 14.95 -1.54
C LEU A 93 -9.84 16.03 -0.81
N GLY A 94 -9.30 16.64 0.24
CA GLY A 94 -10.04 17.58 1.09
C GLY A 94 -11.19 16.91 1.87
N VAL A 95 -11.03 15.64 2.25
CA VAL A 95 -12.05 14.85 2.94
C VAL A 95 -11.56 14.31 4.28
N ALA A 96 -12.47 14.14 5.24
CA ALA A 96 -12.13 13.57 6.54
C ALA A 96 -11.85 12.06 6.49
N ASN A 97 -12.55 11.32 5.62
CA ASN A 97 -12.41 9.87 5.48
C ASN A 97 -12.22 9.50 4.00
N PRO A 98 -10.98 9.22 3.56
CA PRO A 98 -10.71 8.87 2.17
C PRO A 98 -11.35 7.55 1.77
N ILE A 99 -11.48 6.57 2.67
CA ILE A 99 -12.11 5.28 2.36
C ILE A 99 -13.59 5.49 2.01
N LYS A 100 -14.31 6.30 2.79
CA LYS A 100 -15.69 6.67 2.50
C LYS A 100 -15.82 7.38 1.15
N TYR A 101 -14.93 8.33 0.86
CA TYR A 101 -14.92 9.03 -0.44
C TYR A 101 -14.85 8.05 -1.61
N PHE A 102 -13.92 7.08 -1.56
CA PHE A 102 -13.78 6.09 -2.61
C PHE A 102 -14.96 5.12 -2.67
N ALA A 103 -15.53 4.73 -1.53
CA ALA A 103 -16.73 3.89 -1.49
C ALA A 103 -17.95 4.60 -2.12
N ASP A 104 -18.15 5.88 -1.80
CA ASP A 104 -19.20 6.70 -2.39
C ASP A 104 -18.99 6.90 -3.91
N ALA A 105 -17.74 6.79 -4.38
CA ALA A 105 -17.37 6.78 -5.80
C ALA A 105 -17.49 5.39 -6.48
N GLY A 106 -17.98 4.37 -5.77
CA GLY A 106 -18.26 3.04 -6.33
C GLY A 106 -17.16 2.00 -6.14
N VAL A 107 -16.09 2.31 -5.38
CA VAL A 107 -15.08 1.32 -4.98
C VAL A 107 -15.72 0.34 -3.99
N LYS A 108 -15.54 -0.95 -4.24
CA LYS A 108 -16.15 -2.04 -3.47
C LYS A 108 -15.15 -2.72 -2.55
N ASP A 109 -13.91 -2.82 -3.02
CA ASP A 109 -12.85 -3.57 -2.36
C ASP A 109 -11.66 -2.68 -2.05
N PHE A 110 -11.13 -2.83 -0.84
CA PHE A 110 -9.99 -2.07 -0.36
C PHE A 110 -8.91 -3.02 0.14
N TYR A 111 -7.67 -2.67 -0.17
CA TYR A 111 -6.50 -3.25 0.47
C TYR A 111 -5.81 -2.20 1.32
N PHE A 112 -5.28 -2.59 2.47
CA PHE A 112 -4.42 -1.74 3.28
C PHE A 112 -3.14 -2.46 3.68
N ILE A 113 -2.00 -1.88 3.34
CA ILE A 113 -0.67 -2.40 3.63
C ILE A 113 -0.08 -1.61 4.80
N TYR A 114 0.00 -2.25 5.96
CA TYR A 114 0.46 -1.66 7.21
C TYR A 114 1.84 -2.19 7.61
N GLY A 115 2.79 -1.30 7.91
CA GLY A 115 4.07 -1.69 8.50
C GLY A 115 3.93 -1.97 10.00
N VAL A 116 4.16 -3.19 10.46
CA VAL A 116 4.02 -3.53 11.88
C VAL A 116 5.26 -3.15 12.67
N ALA A 117 6.44 -3.52 12.14
CA ALA A 117 7.71 -3.31 12.82
C ALA A 117 8.25 -1.90 12.57
N ASP A 118 8.77 -1.22 13.60
CA ASP A 118 9.39 0.10 13.43
C ASP A 118 10.59 0.07 12.47
N ALA A 119 11.23 -1.11 12.32
CA ALA A 119 12.32 -1.30 11.37
C ALA A 119 11.92 -1.09 9.90
N VAL A 120 10.64 -1.22 9.54
CA VAL A 120 10.15 -0.95 8.18
C VAL A 120 9.68 0.50 7.99
N ILE A 121 9.69 1.30 9.06
CA ILE A 121 9.22 2.68 9.09
C ILE A 121 10.42 3.61 8.88
N ASP A 122 10.20 4.72 8.16
CA ASP A 122 11.21 5.78 8.10
C ASP A 122 11.43 6.33 9.52
N PRO A 123 12.67 6.37 10.05
CA PRO A 123 12.94 6.87 11.38
C PRO A 123 12.39 8.29 11.63
N LYS A 124 12.32 9.13 10.59
CA LYS A 124 11.75 10.49 10.69
C LYS A 124 10.23 10.51 10.82
N LYS A 125 9.58 9.36 10.63
CA LYS A 125 8.12 9.22 10.61
C LYS A 125 7.58 8.32 11.73
N ILE A 126 8.42 7.77 12.60
CA ILE A 126 8.00 6.90 13.72
C ILE A 126 6.91 7.56 14.58
N ASP A 127 7.08 8.84 14.92
CA ASP A 127 6.10 9.59 15.73
C ASP A 127 5.22 10.54 14.90
N SER A 128 5.17 10.33 13.57
CA SER A 128 4.43 11.24 12.69
C SER A 128 2.90 11.06 12.78
N PRO A 129 2.12 12.10 12.48
CA PRO A 129 0.67 11.99 12.33
C PRO A 129 0.25 10.91 11.31
N ALA A 130 1.04 10.76 10.25
CA ALA A 130 0.86 9.71 9.25
C ALA A 130 0.90 8.30 9.85
N ARG A 131 1.93 8.02 10.65
CA ARG A 131 2.07 6.74 11.36
C ARG A 131 0.89 6.48 12.29
N GLN A 132 0.43 7.51 13.00
CA GLN A 132 -0.73 7.39 13.89
C GLN A 132 -2.02 7.11 13.11
N ALA A 133 -2.25 7.79 11.99
CA ALA A 133 -3.41 7.54 11.13
C ALA A 133 -3.43 6.08 10.61
N SER A 134 -2.29 5.59 10.11
CA SER A 134 -2.14 4.20 9.66
C SER A 134 -2.37 3.19 10.80
N LYS A 135 -1.86 3.48 12.00
CA LYS A 135 -2.06 2.64 13.19
C LYS A 135 -3.52 2.60 13.62
N LEU A 136 -4.21 3.74 13.63
CA LEU A 136 -5.63 3.83 13.97
C LEU A 136 -6.49 3.04 12.99
N LEU A 137 -6.20 3.13 11.68
CA LEU A 137 -6.89 2.32 10.69
C LEU A 137 -6.67 0.81 10.93
N ALA A 138 -5.42 0.39 11.13
CA ALA A 138 -5.11 -1.02 11.43
C ALA A 138 -5.86 -1.53 12.68
N GLN A 139 -5.89 -0.73 13.75
CA GLN A 139 -6.62 -1.06 14.98
C GLN A 139 -8.13 -1.15 14.77
N MET A 140 -8.70 -0.25 13.97
CA MET A 140 -10.12 -0.28 13.62
C MET A 140 -10.46 -1.55 12.84
N LEU A 141 -9.65 -1.92 11.85
CA LEU A 141 -9.83 -3.13 11.05
C LEU A 141 -9.71 -4.39 11.92
N ASP A 142 -8.69 -4.46 12.79
CA ASP A 142 -8.52 -5.54 13.77
C ASP A 142 -9.75 -5.63 14.69
N GLY A 143 -10.25 -4.51 15.20
CA GLY A 143 -11.44 -4.44 16.08
C GLY A 143 -12.74 -4.85 15.39
N GLN A 144 -12.82 -4.69 14.06
CA GLN A 144 -13.95 -5.17 13.24
C GLN A 144 -13.81 -6.65 12.85
N GLY A 145 -12.71 -7.31 13.22
CA GLY A 145 -12.45 -8.71 12.86
C GLY A 145 -12.06 -8.90 11.39
N VAL A 146 -11.59 -7.83 10.73
CA VAL A 146 -11.06 -7.92 9.37
C VAL A 146 -9.82 -8.80 9.37
N LYS A 147 -9.84 -9.87 8.57
CA LYS A 147 -8.68 -10.76 8.43
C LYS A 147 -7.54 -10.03 7.73
N HIS A 148 -6.32 -10.30 8.16
CA HIS A 148 -5.12 -9.81 7.51
C HIS A 148 -4.13 -10.94 7.26
N GLN A 149 -3.36 -10.81 6.18
CA GLN A 149 -2.18 -11.65 5.96
C GLN A 149 -0.98 -11.00 6.64
N GLU A 150 -0.34 -11.73 7.55
CA GLU A 150 0.93 -11.32 8.13
C GLU A 150 2.08 -11.65 7.16
N ILE A 151 2.91 -10.66 6.89
CA ILE A 151 4.13 -10.80 6.09
C ILE A 151 5.31 -10.76 7.05
N LYS A 152 6.04 -11.88 7.08
CA LYS A 152 7.19 -12.06 7.96
C LYS A 152 8.49 -11.65 7.27
N ASN A 153 9.39 -11.12 8.07
CA ASN A 153 10.77 -10.85 7.68
C ASN A 153 11.58 -12.16 7.62
N HIS A 154 12.85 -12.08 7.25
CA HIS A 154 13.71 -13.27 7.14
C HIS A 154 13.93 -14.03 8.47
N LEU A 155 13.70 -13.36 9.61
CA LEU A 155 13.77 -13.94 10.96
C LEU A 155 12.43 -14.52 11.44
N GLY A 156 11.39 -14.49 10.59
CA GLY A 156 10.05 -14.97 10.96
C GLY A 156 9.23 -13.99 11.81
N GLN A 157 9.70 -12.75 11.99
CA GLN A 157 8.99 -11.71 12.73
C GLN A 157 8.02 -10.95 11.82
N ALA A 158 6.87 -10.54 12.33
CA ALA A 158 5.88 -9.76 11.60
C ALA A 158 6.46 -8.39 11.17
N ALA A 159 6.56 -8.17 9.85
CA ALA A 159 7.01 -6.91 9.28
C ALA A 159 5.85 -6.08 8.73
N PHE A 160 4.88 -6.74 8.08
CA PHE A 160 3.70 -6.09 7.53
C PHE A 160 2.44 -6.89 7.84
N ARG A 161 1.31 -6.20 7.79
CA ARG A 161 -0.02 -6.79 7.65
C ARG A 161 -0.67 -6.24 6.40
N VAL A 162 -1.28 -7.13 5.61
CA VAL A 162 -2.08 -6.76 4.45
C VAL A 162 -3.53 -7.10 4.75
N TYR A 163 -4.36 -6.07 4.89
CA TYR A 163 -5.80 -6.18 5.09
C TYR A 163 -6.49 -6.17 3.73
N GLN A 164 -7.57 -6.93 3.62
CA GLN A 164 -8.57 -6.80 2.56
C GLN A 164 -9.93 -6.58 3.22
N PHE A 165 -10.67 -5.57 2.80
CA PHE A 165 -11.95 -5.23 3.39
C PHE A 165 -12.88 -4.54 2.39
N ASP A 166 -14.17 -4.61 2.67
CA ASP A 166 -15.22 -3.83 2.02
C ASP A 166 -15.82 -2.84 3.04
N ILE A 167 -16.54 -1.83 2.54
CA ILE A 167 -17.43 -1.04 3.40
C ILE A 167 -18.85 -1.56 3.16
N LYS A 168 -19.48 -2.02 4.24
CA LYS A 168 -20.91 -2.37 4.25
C LYS A 168 -21.80 -1.14 4.35
#